data_AF-A0A847LGN1-F1
#
_entry.id   AF-A0A847LGN1-F1
#
_cell.length_a   1.000
_cell.length_b   1.000
_cell.length_c   1.000
_cell.angle_alpha   90.00
_cell.angle_beta   90.00
_cell.angle_gamma   90.00
#
_symmetry.space_group_name_H-M   'P 1'
#
loop_
_entity.id
_entity.type
_entity.pdbx_description
1 polymer ?
#
loop_
_entity_poly.entity_id
_entity_poly.type
_entity_poly.pdbx_seq_one_letter_code
_entity_poly.pdbx_strand_id
1 'polypeptide(L)'
;MNPSRLFALLIALALLVPASFAMIKTWSVPDLVRKAEYIVIAKVAQQTEIALDPKTQISTVKNVLIPEKVLKGGWATNEPIVLMTRKCGEPGQPGWLEDQPDVPPKGFRVIVFLQKGDDGSLQTVNLVQGLWPLDKNKPLGMGFGTTMAQLEGLIKEQKN
;
A
#
# COMPACT_ATOMS: atom_id res chain seq x y z
N MET A 1 -50.54 -16.52 3.88
CA MET A 1 -49.57 -15.82 4.76
C MET A 1 -49.98 -14.36 4.83
N ASN A 2 -50.27 -13.81 6.01
CA ASN A 2 -50.79 -12.43 6.11
C ASN A 2 -49.75 -11.43 5.59
N PRO A 3 -50.14 -10.44 4.78
CA PRO A 3 -49.20 -9.48 4.19
C PRO A 3 -48.44 -8.69 5.26
N SER A 4 -49.07 -8.45 6.42
CA SER A 4 -48.44 -7.83 7.59
C SER A 4 -47.33 -8.67 8.21
N ARG A 5 -47.46 -10.00 8.20
CA ARG A 5 -46.42 -10.92 8.73
C ARG A 5 -45.24 -11.03 7.77
N LEU A 6 -45.50 -11.02 6.47
CA LEU A 6 -44.44 -11.01 5.45
C LEU A 6 -43.63 -9.70 5.51
N PHE A 7 -44.32 -8.57 5.69
CA PHE A 7 -43.68 -7.27 5.82
C PHE A 7 -42.82 -7.15 7.09
N ALA A 8 -43.34 -7.62 8.24
CA ALA A 8 -42.57 -7.65 9.49
C ALA A 8 -41.33 -8.57 9.39
N LEU A 9 -41.45 -9.70 8.68
CA LEU A 9 -40.33 -10.62 8.45
C LEU A 9 -39.24 -9.99 7.58
N LEU A 10 -39.62 -9.25 6.52
CA LEU A 10 -38.68 -8.55 5.64
C LEU A 10 -37.93 -7.43 6.38
N ILE A 11 -38.61 -6.69 7.26
CA ILE A 11 -37.97 -5.67 8.10
C ILE A 11 -37.00 -6.31 9.10
N ALA A 12 -37.41 -7.39 9.76
CA ALA A 12 -36.54 -8.10 10.69
C ALA A 12 -35.29 -8.67 9.98
N LEU A 13 -35.44 -9.16 8.75
CA LEU A 13 -34.32 -9.68 7.94
C LEU A 13 -33.38 -8.56 7.47
N ALA A 14 -33.90 -7.38 7.14
CA ALA A 14 -33.10 -6.22 6.75
C ALA A 14 -32.28 -5.63 7.91
N LEU A 15 -32.79 -5.73 9.15
CA LEU A 15 -32.09 -5.27 10.37
C LEU A 15 -31.00 -6.24 10.85
N LEU A 16 -30.96 -7.47 10.32
CA LEU A 16 -30.00 -8.51 10.68
C LEU A 16 -28.78 -8.57 9.76
N VAL A 17 -28.63 -7.66 8.78
CA VAL A 17 -27.46 -7.60 7.92
C VAL A 17 -26.42 -6.66 8.55
N PRO A 18 -25.33 -7.16 9.18
CA PRO A 18 -24.21 -6.31 9.50
C PRO A 18 -23.56 -5.87 8.17
N ALA A 19 -23.88 -4.65 7.73
CA ALA A 19 -23.18 -3.99 6.63
C ALA A 19 -21.80 -3.51 7.12
N SER A 20 -20.96 -4.44 7.56
CA SER A 20 -19.56 -4.17 7.84
C SER A 20 -18.79 -4.17 6.52
N PHE A 21 -18.86 -3.06 5.79
CA PHE A 21 -17.84 -2.76 4.78
C PHE A 21 -16.55 -2.49 5.55
N ALA A 22 -15.63 -3.46 5.52
CA ALA A 22 -14.31 -3.31 6.11
C ALA A 22 -13.48 -2.34 5.24
N MET A 23 -13.78 -1.05 5.32
CA MET A 23 -12.99 -0.02 4.66
C MET A 23 -11.65 0.11 5.39
N ILE A 24 -10.54 -0.02 4.65
CA ILE A 24 -9.22 0.29 5.18
C ILE A 24 -9.22 1.77 5.55
N LYS A 25 -8.89 2.07 6.82
CA LYS A 25 -8.77 3.46 7.27
C LYS A 25 -7.56 4.09 6.58
N THR A 26 -7.79 5.06 5.71
CA THR A 26 -6.74 5.91 5.17
C THR A 26 -6.03 6.62 6.31
N TRP A 27 -4.70 6.50 6.37
CA TRP A 27 -3.88 7.13 7.38
C TRP A 27 -3.50 8.54 6.95
N SER A 28 -3.35 9.44 7.91
CA SER A 28 -2.76 10.73 7.65
C SER A 28 -1.27 10.58 7.29
N VAL A 29 -0.70 11.52 6.53
CA VAL A 29 0.75 11.49 6.23
C VAL A 29 1.61 11.45 7.51
N PRO A 30 1.32 12.22 8.58
CA PRO A 30 2.02 12.09 9.85
C PRO A 30 1.95 10.67 10.44
N ASP A 31 0.78 10.01 10.37
CA ASP A 31 0.63 8.64 10.87
C ASP A 31 1.44 7.63 10.05
N LEU A 32 1.43 7.78 8.72
CA LEU A 32 2.22 6.97 7.81
C LEU A 32 3.72 7.13 8.10
N VAL A 33 4.19 8.37 8.26
CA VAL A 33 5.58 8.69 8.62
C VAL A 33 5.95 8.10 9.98
N ARG A 34 5.07 8.21 10.98
CA ARG A 34 5.30 7.68 12.32
C ARG A 34 5.46 6.16 12.29
N LYS A 35 4.60 5.46 11.54
CA LYS A 35 4.56 4.00 11.49
C LYS A 35 5.66 3.38 10.62
N ALA A 36 6.14 4.10 9.62
CA ALA A 36 7.27 3.63 8.81
C ALA A 36 8.56 3.51 9.63
N GLU A 37 9.21 2.36 9.56
CA GLU A 37 10.58 2.18 10.06
C GLU A 37 11.59 2.83 9.11
N TYR A 38 11.37 2.67 7.80
CA TYR A 38 12.20 3.22 6.74
C TYR A 38 11.35 4.07 5.80
N ILE A 39 11.90 5.21 5.39
CA ILE A 39 11.32 6.02 4.32
C ILE A 39 12.45 6.30 3.33
N VAL A 40 12.30 5.80 2.11
CA VAL A 40 13.39 5.79 1.12
C VAL A 40 12.86 6.27 -0.23
N ILE A 41 13.63 7.14 -0.88
CA ILE A 41 13.48 7.41 -2.31
C ILE A 41 14.32 6.38 -3.05
N ALA A 42 13.70 5.61 -3.93
CA ALA A 42 14.34 4.54 -4.67
C ALA A 42 13.91 4.52 -6.13
N LYS A 43 14.74 3.90 -6.98
CA LYS A 43 14.43 3.65 -8.38
C LYS A 43 14.05 2.20 -8.59
N VAL A 44 12.97 1.93 -9.32
CA VAL A 44 12.56 0.58 -9.69
C VAL A 44 13.57 0.00 -10.68
N ALA A 45 14.32 -1.03 -10.28
CA ALA A 45 15.31 -1.68 -11.15
C ALA A 45 14.76 -2.91 -11.86
N GLN A 46 13.94 -3.70 -11.18
CA GLN A 46 13.40 -4.94 -11.73
C GLN A 46 12.05 -5.27 -11.09
N GLN A 47 11.17 -5.84 -11.88
CA GLN A 47 9.94 -6.48 -11.43
C GLN A 47 9.89 -7.86 -12.05
N THR A 48 9.58 -8.89 -11.26
CA THR A 48 9.55 -10.27 -11.73
C THR A 48 8.40 -10.98 -11.05
N GLU A 49 7.48 -11.51 -11.86
CA GLU A 49 6.46 -12.43 -11.35
C GLU A 49 7.14 -13.73 -10.94
N ILE A 50 6.96 -14.13 -9.68
CA ILE A 50 7.62 -15.31 -9.11
C ILE A 50 6.64 -16.44 -8.80
N ALA A 51 5.34 -16.13 -8.72
CA ALA A 51 4.29 -17.10 -8.51
C ALA A 51 2.96 -16.55 -9.02
N LEU A 52 2.09 -17.45 -9.48
CA LEU A 52 0.68 -17.20 -9.78
C LEU A 52 -0.13 -18.24 -9.02
N ASP A 53 -1.07 -17.79 -8.18
CA ASP A 53 -2.03 -18.71 -7.57
C ASP A 53 -3.11 -19.09 -8.61
N PRO A 54 -3.21 -20.36 -9.02
CA PRO A 54 -4.15 -20.76 -10.07
C PRO A 54 -5.63 -20.67 -9.64
N LYS A 55 -5.92 -20.65 -8.33
CA LYS A 55 -7.30 -20.53 -7.83
C LYS A 55 -7.76 -19.09 -7.78
N THR A 56 -6.90 -18.22 -7.25
CA THR A 56 -7.23 -16.81 -7.07
C THR A 56 -6.81 -15.96 -8.25
N GLN A 57 -5.96 -16.44 -9.15
CA GLN A 57 -5.35 -15.67 -10.24
C GLN A 57 -4.54 -14.44 -9.74
N ILE A 58 -4.07 -14.49 -8.48
CA ILE A 58 -3.23 -13.45 -7.89
C ILE A 58 -1.76 -13.79 -8.13
N SER A 59 -1.03 -12.86 -8.73
CA SER A 59 0.41 -12.97 -8.96
C SER A 59 1.19 -12.39 -7.79
N THR A 60 2.22 -13.09 -7.33
CA THR A 60 3.25 -12.52 -6.45
C THR A 60 4.38 -11.96 -7.30
N VAL A 61 4.67 -10.68 -7.12
CA VAL A 61 5.70 -9.94 -7.86
C VAL A 61 6.82 -9.55 -6.92
N LYS A 62 8.04 -9.95 -7.27
CA LYS A 62 9.27 -9.46 -6.65
C LYS A 62 9.67 -8.16 -7.31
N ASN A 63 9.74 -7.09 -6.54
CA ASN A 63 10.20 -5.77 -6.96
C ASN A 63 11.56 -5.51 -6.34
N VAL A 64 12.55 -5.17 -7.15
CA VAL A 64 13.88 -4.76 -6.71
C VAL A 64 14.00 -3.26 -6.91
N LEU A 65 14.19 -2.53 -5.82
CA LEU A 65 14.36 -1.09 -5.80
C LEU A 65 15.78 -0.75 -5.38
N ILE A 66 16.39 0.21 -6.06
CA ILE A 66 17.73 0.71 -5.72
C ILE A 66 17.56 2.01 -4.94
N PRO A 67 17.96 2.06 -3.66
CA PRO A 67 17.89 3.29 -2.88
C PRO A 67 18.71 4.41 -3.52
N GLU A 68 18.14 5.61 -3.56
CA GLU A 68 18.85 6.82 -3.98
C GLU A 68 19.04 7.79 -2.81
N LYS A 69 18.05 7.89 -1.92
CA LYS A 69 18.09 8.75 -0.73
C LYS A 69 17.28 8.12 0.39
N VAL A 70 17.89 8.01 1.57
CA VAL A 70 17.20 7.58 2.80
C VAL A 70 16.73 8.81 3.55
N LEU A 71 15.42 8.90 3.82
CA LEU A 71 14.79 9.99 4.56
C LEU A 71 14.63 9.63 6.04
N LYS A 72 14.23 8.39 6.32
CA LYS A 72 14.06 7.83 7.68
C LYS A 72 14.62 6.40 7.74
N GLY A 73 15.15 6.04 8.91
CA GLY A 73 15.76 4.73 9.17
C GLY A 73 17.23 4.65 8.76
N GLY A 74 17.89 3.55 9.10
CA GLY A 74 19.29 3.27 8.77
C GLY A 74 19.41 2.22 7.66
N TRP A 75 19.08 2.60 6.43
CA TRP A 75 19.23 1.72 5.26
C TRP A 75 20.51 2.08 4.49
N ALA A 76 21.27 1.08 4.04
CA ALA A 76 22.48 1.35 3.26
C ALA A 76 22.12 1.70 1.80
N THR A 77 22.66 2.79 1.26
CA THR A 77 22.28 3.27 -0.09
C THR A 77 22.65 2.31 -1.22
N ASN A 78 23.59 1.39 -0.97
CA ASN A 78 24.02 0.36 -1.91
C ASN A 78 23.31 -0.98 -1.75
N GLU A 79 22.42 -1.13 -0.76
CA GLU A 79 21.68 -2.35 -0.51
C GLU A 79 20.31 -2.32 -1.20
N PRO A 80 20.03 -3.19 -2.19
CA PRO A 80 18.74 -3.22 -2.86
C PRO A 80 17.59 -3.54 -1.89
N ILE A 81 16.48 -2.80 -2.03
CA ILE A 81 15.24 -3.09 -1.35
C ILE A 81 14.48 -4.14 -2.18
N VAL A 82 14.16 -5.27 -1.56
CA VAL A 82 13.32 -6.32 -2.17
C VAL A 82 11.93 -6.24 -1.55
N LEU A 83 10.94 -5.87 -2.37
CA LEU A 83 9.55 -5.77 -1.96
C LEU A 83 8.71 -6.79 -2.72
N MET A 84 8.04 -7.68 -1.98
CA MET A 84 7.07 -8.61 -2.54
C MET A 84 5.69 -7.94 -2.54
N THR A 85 5.09 -7.77 -3.71
CA THR A 85 3.72 -7.25 -3.85
C THR A 85 2.81 -8.25 -4.53
N ARG A 86 1.50 -8.08 -4.39
CA ARG A 86 0.50 -8.87 -5.11
C ARG A 86 -0.05 -8.07 -6.27
N LYS A 87 0.08 -8.60 -7.49
CA LYS A 87 -0.57 -8.04 -8.67
C LYS A 87 -1.92 -8.73 -8.85
N CYS A 88 -2.94 -7.90 -8.97
CA CYS A 88 -4.34 -8.29 -8.91
C CYS A 88 -5.03 -8.00 -10.24
N GLY A 89 -6.19 -8.62 -10.45
CA GLY A 89 -7.07 -8.34 -11.59
C GLY A 89 -7.68 -6.93 -11.52
N GLU A 90 -8.73 -6.68 -12.30
CA GLU A 90 -9.54 -5.45 -12.24
C GLU A 90 -10.75 -5.61 -11.31
N PRO A 91 -11.43 -4.51 -10.88
CA PRO A 91 -12.57 -4.62 -9.99
C PRO A 91 -13.62 -5.57 -10.56
N GLY A 92 -14.01 -6.56 -9.76
CA GLY A 92 -14.98 -7.58 -10.16
C GLY A 92 -14.40 -8.75 -10.99
N GLN A 93 -13.10 -8.81 -11.21
CA GLN A 93 -12.42 -9.97 -11.82
C GLN A 93 -11.90 -10.94 -10.75
N PRO A 94 -11.75 -12.23 -11.07
CA PRO A 94 -10.96 -13.16 -10.26
C PRO A 94 -9.58 -12.58 -9.98
N GLY A 95 -9.17 -12.60 -8.72
CA GLY A 95 -7.87 -12.07 -8.29
C GLY A 95 -7.85 -10.57 -8.05
N TRP A 96 -9.00 -9.89 -8.01
CA TRP A 96 -9.10 -8.54 -7.46
C TRP A 96 -8.78 -8.54 -5.96
N LEU A 97 -7.87 -7.67 -5.55
CA LEU A 97 -7.60 -7.36 -4.16
C LEU A 97 -7.44 -5.85 -4.05
N GLU A 98 -8.23 -5.25 -3.17
CA GLU A 98 -8.22 -3.81 -2.97
C GLU A 98 -6.92 -3.35 -2.31
N ASP A 99 -6.60 -2.08 -2.56
CA ASP A 99 -5.53 -1.31 -1.90
C ASP A 99 -4.13 -1.93 -1.99
N GLN A 100 -3.86 -2.81 -2.95
CA GLN A 100 -2.51 -3.34 -3.14
C GLN A 100 -1.53 -2.26 -3.64
N PRO A 101 -0.27 -2.27 -3.17
CA PRO A 101 0.75 -1.38 -3.71
C PRO A 101 0.99 -1.65 -5.20
N ASP A 102 0.78 -0.62 -6.01
CA ASP A 102 1.09 -0.65 -7.44
C ASP A 102 2.49 -0.08 -7.69
N VAL A 103 3.46 -0.96 -7.89
CA VAL A 103 4.84 -0.55 -8.17
C VAL A 103 4.95 -0.15 -9.64
N PRO A 104 5.33 1.11 -9.95
CA PRO A 104 5.40 1.57 -11.34
C PRO A 104 6.50 0.82 -12.12
N PRO A 105 6.48 0.90 -13.46
CA PRO A 105 7.45 0.20 -14.30
C PRO A 105 8.91 0.50 -13.96
N LYS A 106 9.80 -0.39 -14.40
CA LYS A 106 11.25 -0.20 -14.33
C LYS A 106 11.67 1.21 -14.80
N GLY A 107 12.55 1.83 -14.03
CA GLY A 107 13.11 3.15 -14.32
C GLY A 107 12.41 4.30 -13.58
N PHE A 108 11.18 4.09 -13.11
CA PHE A 108 10.47 5.08 -12.30
C PHE A 108 11.09 5.21 -10.91
N ARG A 109 10.96 6.42 -10.34
CA ARG A 109 11.35 6.72 -8.96
C ARG A 109 10.12 6.66 -8.08
N VAL A 110 10.29 6.20 -6.86
CA VAL A 110 9.24 6.05 -5.85
C VAL A 110 9.73 6.52 -4.50
N ILE A 111 8.82 6.98 -3.65
CA ILE A 111 8.98 7.03 -2.19
C ILE A 111 8.32 5.79 -1.63
N VAL A 112 9.05 5.03 -0.81
CA VAL A 112 8.52 3.87 -0.11
C VAL A 112 8.58 4.11 1.40
N PHE A 113 7.45 3.86 2.06
CA PHE A 113 7.28 3.81 3.51
C PHE A 113 7.23 2.35 3.89
N LEU A 114 8.23 1.87 4.60
CA LEU A 114 8.44 0.45 4.85
C LEU A 114 8.46 0.14 6.33
N GLN A 115 7.95 -1.03 6.68
CA GLN A 115 8.03 -1.64 8.01
C GLN A 115 8.35 -3.12 7.85
N LYS A 116 8.88 -3.74 8.90
CA LYS A 116 9.00 -5.20 8.95
C LYS A 116 7.66 -5.79 9.35
N GLY A 117 7.22 -6.81 8.61
CA GLY A 117 6.11 -7.67 9.01
C GLY A 117 6.53 -8.58 10.16
N ASP A 118 5.54 -9.26 10.76
CA ASP A 118 5.75 -10.18 11.87
C ASP A 118 6.66 -11.37 11.50
N ASP A 119 6.68 -11.73 10.21
CA ASP A 119 7.54 -12.76 9.62
C ASP A 119 8.94 -12.24 9.25
N GLY A 120 9.24 -10.98 9.57
CA GLY A 120 10.49 -10.30 9.23
C GLY A 120 10.56 -9.85 7.76
N SER A 121 9.53 -10.11 6.94
CA SER A 121 9.48 -9.62 5.57
C SER A 121 9.34 -8.10 5.53
N LEU A 122 9.85 -7.47 4.48
CA LEU A 122 9.71 -6.03 4.30
C LEU A 122 8.41 -5.73 3.56
N GLN A 123 7.60 -4.82 4.11
CA GLN A 123 6.28 -4.49 3.58
C GLN A 123 6.05 -2.99 3.53
N THR A 124 5.20 -2.54 2.61
CA THR A 124 4.73 -1.15 2.58
C THR A 124 3.79 -0.88 3.74
N VAL A 125 3.96 0.27 4.41
CA VAL A 125 3.06 0.70 5.47
C VAL A 125 1.68 0.99 4.88
N ASN A 126 0.64 0.37 5.45
CA ASN A 126 -0.75 0.57 5.05
C ASN A 126 -0.99 0.34 3.53
N LEU A 127 -0.39 -0.73 3.00
CA LEU A 127 -0.55 -1.19 1.62
C LEU A 127 -0.24 -0.09 0.58
N VAL A 128 -1.17 0.23 -0.33
CA VAL A 128 -1.00 1.24 -1.40
C VAL A 128 -0.54 2.61 -0.89
N GLN A 129 -0.87 2.98 0.35
CA GLN A 129 -0.42 4.24 0.93
C GLN A 129 1.08 4.28 1.19
N GLY A 130 1.75 3.14 1.29
CA GLY A 130 3.18 3.08 1.58
C GLY A 130 4.07 3.19 0.35
N LEU A 131 3.52 3.42 -0.85
CA LEU A 131 4.30 3.56 -2.08
C LEU A 131 3.78 4.70 -2.94
N TRP A 132 4.60 5.73 -3.14
CA TRP A 132 4.25 6.91 -3.92
C TRP A 132 5.18 7.05 -5.13
N PRO A 133 4.67 6.97 -6.37
CA PRO A 133 5.47 7.32 -7.54
C PRO A 133 5.94 8.78 -7.49
N LEU A 134 7.10 9.05 -8.09
CA LEU A 134 7.65 10.39 -8.23
C LEU A 134 7.74 10.79 -9.69
N ASP A 135 7.17 11.95 -10.02
CA ASP A 135 7.46 12.67 -11.27
C ASP A 135 8.18 13.98 -10.93
N LYS A 136 9.42 14.15 -11.41
CA LYS A 136 10.25 15.35 -11.17
C LYS A 136 10.25 15.80 -9.69
N ASN A 137 10.40 14.86 -8.75
CA ASN A 137 10.33 15.06 -7.29
C ASN A 137 8.96 15.49 -6.73
N LYS A 138 7.88 15.32 -7.48
CA LYS A 138 6.51 15.50 -6.99
C LYS A 138 5.90 14.13 -6.69
N PRO A 139 5.48 13.88 -5.44
CA PRO A 139 4.72 12.69 -5.08
C PRO A 139 3.40 12.60 -5.86
N LEU A 140 3.12 11.41 -6.37
CA LEU A 140 1.89 11.04 -7.06
C LEU A 140 1.13 9.97 -6.25
N GLY A 141 -0.03 9.55 -6.75
CA GLY A 141 -0.89 8.57 -6.08
C GLY A 141 -1.34 9.07 -4.71
N MET A 142 -1.18 8.23 -3.69
CA MET A 142 -1.57 8.57 -2.31
C MET A 142 -0.77 9.71 -1.69
N GLY A 143 0.38 10.07 -2.28
CA GLY A 143 1.18 11.23 -1.87
C GLY A 143 0.77 12.55 -2.53
N PHE A 144 -0.21 12.54 -3.45
CA PHE A 144 -0.57 13.73 -4.22
C PHE A 144 -0.92 14.93 -3.33
N GLY A 145 -0.40 16.11 -3.69
CA GLY A 145 -0.56 17.34 -2.91
C GLY A 145 0.45 17.50 -1.76
N THR A 146 1.19 16.44 -1.40
CA THR A 146 2.29 16.54 -0.42
C THR A 146 3.57 16.96 -1.13
N THR A 147 4.23 18.00 -0.64
CA THR A 147 5.56 18.39 -1.14
C THR A 147 6.68 17.62 -0.42
N MET A 148 7.83 17.48 -1.08
CA MET A 148 9.01 16.89 -0.43
C MET A 148 9.44 17.64 0.83
N ALA A 149 9.30 18.98 0.85
CA ALA A 149 9.65 19.79 2.02
C ALA A 149 8.73 19.51 3.21
N GLN A 150 7.41 19.36 2.97
CA GLN A 150 6.46 18.97 4.02
C GLN A 150 6.77 17.57 4.55
N LEU A 151 7.02 16.60 3.66
CA LEU A 151 7.36 15.23 4.07
C LEU A 151 8.64 15.20 4.91
N GLU A 152 9.70 15.88 4.47
CA GLU A 152 10.96 15.97 5.23
C GLU A 152 10.78 16.67 6.58
N GLY A 153 9.90 17.69 6.66
CA GLY A 153 9.51 18.34 7.91
C GLY A 153 8.89 17.35 8.90
N LEU A 154 7.86 16.62 8.46
CA LEU A 154 7.19 15.60 9.27
C LEU A 154 8.15 14.51 9.76
N ILE A 155 9.11 14.10 8.93
CA ILE A 155 10.12 13.10 9.32
C ILE A 155 11.06 13.63 10.41
N LYS A 156 11.45 14.91 10.34
CA LYS A 156 12.31 15.55 11.35
C LYS A 156 11.60 15.65 12.69
N GLU A 157 10.31 15.99 12.69
CA GLU A 157 9.49 16.07 13.91
C GLU A 157 9.40 14.74 14.67
N GLN A 158 9.56 13.59 14.00
CA GLN A 158 9.59 12.27 14.65
C GLN A 158 10.96 11.87 15.21
N LYS A 159 12.03 12.61 14.88
CA LYS A 159 13.40 12.34 15.37
C LYS A 159 13.73 13.12 16.65
N ASN A 160 12.94 14.15 16.94
CA ASN A 160 13.02 14.95 18.16
C ASN A 160 12.07 14.39 19.22
#